data_AF-A0AA88MYC2-F1
#
_entry.id   AF-A0AA88MYC2-F1
#
_cell.length_a   1.000
_cell.length_b   1.000
_cell.length_c   1.000
_cell.angle_alpha   90.00
_cell.angle_beta   90.00
_cell.angle_gamma   90.00
#
_symmetry.space_group_name_H-M   'P 1'
#
loop_
_entity.id
_entity.type
_entity.pdbx_description
1 polymer ?
#
loop_
_entity_poly.entity_id
_entity_poly.type
_entity_poly.pdbx_seq_one_letter_code
_entity_poly.pdbx_strand_id
1 'polypeptide(L)' 'IKRHILRVKVQSSQDVNDPALKEAMLEQIKQKLKDHGMAENITVKWKELPDRNVFFKENKN' A
#
# COMPACT_ATOMS: atom_id res chain seq x y z
N ILE A 1 -1.50 13.41 -16.20
CA ILE A 1 -1.87 12.31 -15.27
C ILE A 1 -1.67 12.84 -13.85
N LYS A 2 -2.72 12.91 -13.01
CA LYS A 2 -2.57 13.29 -11.60
C LYS A 2 -2.04 12.09 -10.81
N ARG A 3 -0.92 12.27 -10.10
CA ARG A 3 -0.35 11.25 -9.21
C ARG A 3 -0.56 11.69 -7.77
N HIS A 4 -1.21 10.85 -6.97
CA HIS A 4 -1.32 11.05 -5.53
C HIS A 4 -0.46 9.99 -4.83
N ILE A 5 0.34 10.42 -3.86
CA ILE A 5 1.15 9.53 -3.03
C ILE A 5 0.53 9.53 -1.63
N LEU A 6 0.11 8.36 -1.19
CA LEU A 6 -0.46 8.16 0.14
C LEU A 6 0.57 7.43 1.00
N ARG A 7 0.82 7.93 2.21
CA ARG A 7 1.56 7.18 3.23
C ARG A 7 0.55 6.38 4.04
N VAL A 8 0.79 5.07 4.14
CA VAL A 8 -0.05 4.16 4.92
C VAL A 8 0.76 3.62 6.09
N LYS A 9 0.12 3.48 7.25
CA LYS A 9 0.67 2.77 8.40
C LYS A 9 -0.11 1.48 8.56
N VAL A 10 0.61 0.37 8.53
CA VAL A 10 0.05 -0.98 8.67
C VAL A 10 0.52 -1.54 10.00
N GLN A 11 -0.42 -2.04 10.80
CA GLN A 11 -0.12 -2.80 12.01
C GLN A 11 -0.45 -4.25 11.73
N SER A 12 0.58 -5.10 11.67
CA SER A 12 0.42 -6.53 11.43
C SER A 12 1.43 -7.31 12.26
N SER A 13 1.01 -8.49 12.74
CA SER A 13 1.88 -9.44 13.43
C SER A 13 2.68 -10.32 12.46
N GLN A 14 2.33 -10.29 11.17
CA GLN A 14 2.97 -11.03 10.07
C GLN A 14 3.90 -10.13 9.26
N ASP A 15 4.78 -10.74 8.46
CA ASP A 15 5.68 -9.98 7.59
C ASP A 15 4.91 -9.35 6.42
N VAL A 16 4.84 -8.02 6.46
CA VAL A 16 4.10 -7.19 5.48
C VAL A 16 4.80 -7.06 4.13
N ASN A 17 6.04 -7.56 4.00
CA ASN A 17 6.76 -7.58 2.72
C ASN A 17 6.54 -8.88 1.93
N ASP A 18 5.76 -9.83 2.47
CA ASP A 18 5.36 -11.01 1.73
C ASP A 18 4.57 -10.63 0.45
N PRO A 19 4.91 -11.20 -0.72
CA PRO A 19 4.28 -10.82 -1.99
C PRO A 19 2.76 -11.02 -1.99
N ALA A 20 2.26 -12.12 -1.42
CA ALA A 20 0.82 -12.38 -1.39
C ALA A 20 0.09 -11.37 -0.49
N LEU A 21 0.71 -11.01 0.65
CA LEU A 21 0.15 -10.02 1.55
C LEU A 21 0.14 -8.61 0.94
N LYS A 22 1.21 -8.24 0.21
CA LYS A 22 1.30 -6.96 -0.51
C LYS A 22 0.22 -6.83 -1.59
N GLU A 23 -0.08 -7.90 -2.31
CA GLU A 23 -1.14 -7.91 -3.32
C GLU A 23 -2.52 -7.75 -2.67
N ALA A 24 -2.82 -8.54 -1.65
CA ALA A 24 -4.08 -8.45 -0.91
C ALA A 24 -4.31 -7.05 -0.30
N MET A 25 -3.27 -6.45 0.30
CA MET A 25 -3.34 -5.09 0.84
C MET A 25 -3.61 -4.04 -0.24
N LEU A 26 -2.97 -4.18 -1.41
CA LEU A 26 -3.13 -3.24 -2.51
C LEU A 26 -4.53 -3.30 -3.10
N GLU A 27 -5.12 -4.49 -3.21
CA GLU A 27 -6.53 -4.67 -3.56
C GLU A 27 -7.46 -4.04 -2.52
N GLN A 28 -7.18 -4.24 -1.23
CA GLN A 28 -7.98 -3.66 -0.15
C GLN A 28 -7.95 -2.12 -0.18
N ILE A 29 -6.77 -1.53 -0.43
CA ILE A 29 -6.61 -0.07 -0.61
C ILE A 29 -7.39 0.38 -1.85
N LYS A 30 -7.28 -0.32 -2.97
CA LYS A 30 -8.02 0.00 -4.20
C LYS A 30 -9.52 -0.01 -3.96
N GLN A 31 -10.05 -1.01 -3.24
CA GLN A 31 -11.47 -1.08 -2.88
C GLN A 31 -11.88 0.09 -1.98
N LYS A 32 -11.11 0.41 -0.93
CA LYS A 32 -11.41 1.57 -0.09
C LYS A 32 -11.38 2.89 -0.85
N LEU A 33 -10.44 3.06 -1.78
CA LEU A 33 -10.41 4.28 -2.61
C LEU A 33 -11.65 4.39 -3.50
N LYS A 34 -12.12 3.28 -4.07
CA LYS A 34 -13.39 3.25 -4.82
C LYS A 34 -14.59 3.59 -3.94
N ASP A 35 -14.67 3.01 -2.75
CA ASP A 35 -15.73 3.27 -1.76
C ASP A 35 -15.77 4.75 -1.34
N HIS A 36 -14.60 5.37 -1.21
CA HIS A 36 -14.45 6.81 -0.95
C HIS A 36 -14.69 7.71 -2.19
N GLY A 37 -15.22 7.17 -3.29
CA GLY A 37 -15.60 7.93 -4.48
C GLY A 37 -14.47 8.23 -5.46
N MET A 38 -13.31 7.55 -5.36
CA MET A 38 -12.34 7.58 -6.46
C MET A 38 -12.85 6.80 -7.67
N ALA A 39 -12.55 7.31 -8.85
CA ALA A 39 -12.96 6.71 -10.12
C ALA A 39 -12.47 5.26 -10.27
N GLU A 40 -13.25 4.41 -10.94
CA GLU A 40 -12.96 2.98 -11.07
C GLU A 40 -11.67 2.67 -11.83
N ASN A 41 -11.18 3.61 -12.64
CA ASN A 41 -9.98 3.52 -13.46
C ASN A 41 -8.68 3.95 -12.73
N ILE A 42 -8.66 3.93 -11.39
CA ILE A 42 -7.43 4.16 -10.64
C ILE A 42 -6.46 2.99 -10.75
N THR A 43 -5.19 3.32 -11.00
CA THR A 43 -4.07 2.37 -10.90
C THR A 43 -3.37 2.61 -9.58
N VAL A 44 -3.42 1.63 -8.68
CA VAL A 44 -2.68 1.65 -7.41
C VAL A 44 -1.43 0.80 -7.59
N LYS A 45 -0.27 1.31 -7.19
CA LYS A 45 1.00 0.59 -7.19
C LYS A 45 1.77 0.93 -5.94
N TRP A 46 2.49 -0.05 -5.41
CA TRP A 46 3.46 0.22 -4.37
C TRP A 46 4.59 1.10 -4.92
N LYS A 47 5.01 2.09 -4.14
CA LYS A 47 6.23 2.83 -4.43
C LYS A 47 7.37 2.00 -3.87
N GLU A 48 8.01 1.23 -4.75
CA GLU A 48 9.21 0.48 -4.40
C GLU A 48 10.33 1.46 -4.01
N LEU A 49 10.99 1.14 -2.91
CA LEU A 49 12.15 1.88 -2.44
C LEU A 49 13.42 1.26 -3.03
N PRO A 50 14.56 1.96 -3.02
CA PRO A 50 15.83 1.42 -3.53
C PRO A 50 16.21 0.06 -2.92
N ASP A 51 15.73 -0.24 -1.72
CA ASP A 51 15.93 -1.50 -0.99
C ASP A 51 14.93 -2.62 -1.39
N ARG A 52 14.09 -2.40 -2.42
CA ARG A 52 12.97 -3.26 -2.84
C ARG A 52 11.87 -3.50 -1.80
N ASN A 53 12.06 -3.02 -0.58
CA ASN A 53 11.05 -3.02 0.46
C ASN A 53 10.01 -1.91 0.24
N VAL A 54 8.76 -2.23 0.56
CA VAL A 54 7.64 -1.27 0.48
C VAL A 54 7.30 -0.71 1.85
N PHE A 55 7.42 -1.56 2.88
CA PHE A 55 7.16 -1.20 4.26
C PHE A 55 8.44 -1.30 5.08
N PHE A 56 8.64 -0.31 5.95
CA PHE A 56 9.65 -0.37 7.00
C PHE A 56 8.97 -0.61 8.34
N LYS A 57 9.61 -1.45 9.17
CA LYS A 57 9.24 -1.56 10.58
C LYS A 57 9.59 -0.25 11.26
N GLU A 58 8.59 0.42 11.83
CA GLU A 58 8.79 1.60 12.66
C GLU A 58 9.47 1.12 13.96
N ASN A 59 10.78 1.31 14.06
CA ASN A 59 11.48 1.13 15.33
C ASN A 59 11.07 2.28 16.25
N LYS A 60 10.38 1.96 17.34
CA LYS A 60 10.20 2.89 18.46
C LYS A 60 11.50 2.87 19.27
N ASN A 61 12.27 3.94 19.18
CA ASN A 61 13.31 4.25 20.17
C ASN A 61 12.67 4.86 21.42
#